data_AF-F8Q277-F1
#
_entry.id   AF-F8Q277-F1
#
_cell.length_a   1.000
_cell.length_b   1.000
_cell.length_c   1.000
_cell.angle_alpha   90.00
_cell.angle_beta   90.00
_cell.angle_gamma   90.00
#
_symmetry.space_group_name_H-M   'P 1'
#
loop_
_entity.id
_entity.type
_entity.pdbx_description
1 polymer ?
#
loop_
_entity_poly.entity_id
_entity_poly.type
_entity_poly.pdbx_seq_one_letter_code
_entity_poly.pdbx_strand_id
1 'polypeptide(L)'
;RKKYKAFREALMLNYEDDEEYFADDKRKIAYVLSFMTGGAAAAFRTEWMETKIEKRIFEWFAHKMETRFKNVHEQLAARNDIMILRQGKNTAEKHFEHFEELRREANYL
;
A
#
# COMPACT_ATOMS: atom_id res chain seq x y z
N ARG A 1 2.19 6.96 -3.17
CA ARG A 1 2.98 6.59 -4.39
C ARG A 1 4.10 5.66 -3.93
N LYS A 2 5.42 5.88 -4.12
CA LYS A 2 6.46 5.12 -3.37
C LYS A 2 6.30 5.22 -1.85
N LYS A 3 5.84 6.38 -1.38
CA LYS A 3 5.56 6.65 0.04
C LYS A 3 4.47 5.77 0.65
N TYR A 4 3.48 5.28 -0.12
CA TYR A 4 2.41 4.44 0.44
C TYR A 4 2.87 2.98 0.57
N LYS A 5 3.58 2.46 -0.45
CA LYS A 5 4.23 1.14 -0.37
C LYS A 5 5.25 1.09 0.78
N ALA A 6 6.17 2.05 0.84
CA ALA A 6 7.16 2.14 1.91
C ALA A 6 6.51 2.33 3.29
N PHE A 7 5.43 3.10 3.37
CA PHE A 7 4.65 3.24 4.60
C PHE A 7 4.02 1.91 5.03
N ARG A 8 3.43 1.15 4.09
CA ARG A 8 2.85 -0.17 4.37
C ARG A 8 3.92 -1.17 4.82
N GLU A 9 5.08 -1.20 4.16
CA GLU A 9 6.22 -2.04 4.58
C GLU A 9 6.68 -1.69 5.99
N ALA A 10 6.80 -0.40 6.32
CA ALA A 10 7.13 0.04 7.68
C ALA A 10 6.06 -0.36 8.71
N LEU A 11 4.77 -0.29 8.36
CA LEU A 11 3.70 -0.75 9.26
C LEU A 11 3.80 -2.25 9.56
N MET A 12 4.08 -3.08 8.55
CA MET A 12 4.23 -4.52 8.74
C MET A 12 5.36 -4.84 9.71
N LEU A 13 6.51 -4.16 9.57
CA LEU A 13 7.64 -4.32 10.48
C LEU A 13 7.26 -3.98 11.93
N ASN A 14 6.48 -2.91 12.17
CA ASN A 14 6.03 -2.57 13.52
C ASN A 14 5.04 -3.61 14.09
N TYR A 15 4.20 -4.22 13.24
CA TYR A 15 3.26 -5.25 13.68
C TYR A 15 3.94 -6.57 14.04
N GLU A 16 5.03 -6.90 13.34
CA GLU A 16 5.87 -8.07 13.63
C GLU A 16 6.73 -7.86 14.88
N ASP A 17 7.16 -6.62 15.16
CA ASP A 17 7.98 -6.30 16.34
C ASP A 17 7.21 -6.40 17.67
N ASP A 18 5.92 -6.02 17.67
CA ASP A 18 5.05 -6.05 18.87
C ASP A 18 3.68 -6.69 18.58
N GLU A 19 3.69 -8.00 18.35
CA GLU A 19 2.48 -8.77 18.02
C GLU A 19 1.40 -8.69 19.11
N GLU A 20 1.79 -8.63 20.39
CA GLU A 20 0.85 -8.56 21.51
C GLU A 20 0.13 -7.21 21.55
N TYR A 21 0.87 -6.10 21.41
CA TYR A 21 0.26 -4.77 21.35
C TYR A 21 -0.67 -4.63 20.15
N PHE A 22 -0.26 -5.15 19.00
CA PHE A 22 -1.01 -5.08 17.76
C PHE A 22 -2.03 -6.22 17.58
N ALA A 23 -2.30 -7.07 18.57
CA ALA A 23 -3.34 -8.10 18.45
C ALA A 23 -4.77 -7.53 18.25
N ASP A 24 -5.00 -6.28 18.69
CA ASP A 24 -6.29 -5.59 18.55
C ASP A 24 -6.33 -4.69 17.30
N ASP A 25 -7.32 -4.94 16.43
CA ASP A 25 -7.59 -4.15 15.24
C ASP A 25 -7.76 -2.65 15.54
N LYS A 26 -8.37 -2.30 16.67
CA LYS A 26 -8.53 -0.87 17.04
C LYS A 26 -7.19 -0.20 17.27
N ARG A 27 -6.22 -0.90 17.87
CA ARG A 27 -4.86 -0.39 18.09
C ARG A 27 -4.10 -0.25 16.79
N LYS A 28 -4.17 -1.24 15.90
CA LYS A 28 -3.59 -1.14 14.54
C LYS A 28 -4.14 0.08 13.81
N ILE A 29 -5.46 0.25 13.79
CA ILE A 29 -6.12 1.38 13.11
C ILE A 29 -5.70 2.72 13.75
N ALA A 30 -5.73 2.83 15.08
CA ALA A 30 -5.33 4.05 15.78
C ALA A 30 -3.87 4.44 15.48
N TYR A 31 -2.98 3.46 15.46
CA TYR A 31 -1.57 3.65 15.12
C TYR A 31 -1.41 4.21 13.70
N VAL A 32 -2.06 3.60 12.70
CA VAL A 32 -2.00 4.10 11.32
C VAL A 32 -2.55 5.52 11.18
N LEU A 33 -3.67 5.82 11.85
CA LEU A 33 -4.28 7.15 11.81
C LEU A 33 -3.38 8.23 12.44
N SER A 34 -2.49 7.88 13.37
CA SER A 34 -1.58 8.83 14.02
C SER A 34 -0.60 9.49 13.03
N PHE A 35 -0.24 8.78 11.95
CA PHE A 35 0.63 9.29 10.89
C PHE A 35 -0.09 10.20 9.87
N MET A 36 -1.42 10.27 9.93
CA MET A 36 -2.24 10.97 8.94
C MET A 36 -2.50 12.43 9.32
N THR A 37 -1.44 13.22 9.32
CA THR A 37 -1.49 14.61 9.80
C THR A 37 -1.62 15.66 8.70
N GLY A 38 -1.45 15.31 7.43
CA GLY A 38 -1.49 16.27 6.33
C GLY A 38 -2.15 15.77 5.03
N GLY A 39 -2.61 16.73 4.23
CA GLY A 39 -3.13 16.52 2.87
C GLY A 39 -4.25 15.48 2.78
N ALA A 40 -4.17 14.63 1.76
CA ALA A 40 -5.16 13.57 1.52
C ALA A 40 -5.24 12.54 2.66
N ALA A 41 -4.16 12.35 3.42
CA ALA A 41 -4.15 11.45 4.57
C ALA A 41 -4.98 12.03 5.73
N ALA A 42 -4.81 13.32 6.03
CA ALA A 42 -5.64 14.00 7.04
C ALA A 42 -7.13 13.97 6.67
N ALA A 43 -7.47 14.19 5.40
CA ALA A 43 -8.85 14.08 4.92
C ALA A 43 -9.43 12.67 5.14
N PHE A 44 -8.68 11.62 4.77
CA PHE A 44 -9.10 10.23 5.02
C PHE A 44 -9.28 9.93 6.51
N ARG A 45 -8.40 10.43 7.38
CA ARG A 45 -8.54 10.29 8.83
C ARG A 45 -9.85 10.89 9.32
N THR A 46 -10.20 12.10 8.89
CA THR A 46 -11.46 12.75 9.26
C THR A 46 -12.66 11.93 8.80
N GLU A 47 -12.69 11.53 7.53
CA GLU A 47 -13.77 10.69 6.98
C GLU A 47 -13.93 9.37 7.77
N TRP A 48 -12.81 8.72 8.10
CA TRP A 48 -12.82 7.48 8.87
C TRP A 48 -13.35 7.68 10.30
N MET A 49 -13.04 8.81 10.93
CA MET A 49 -13.53 9.12 12.28
C MET A 49 -15.03 9.43 12.29
N GLU A 50 -15.57 9.99 11.22
CA GLU A 50 -16.99 10.29 11.06
C GLU A 50 -17.83 9.04 10.72
N THR A 51 -17.19 7.99 10.20
CA THR A 51 -17.91 6.77 9.84
C THR A 51 -18.34 6.02 11.11
N LYS A 52 -19.66 5.90 11.31
CA LYS A 52 -20.27 5.12 12.40
C LYS A 52 -20.20 3.63 12.10
N ILE A 53 -19.01 3.05 12.19
CA ILE A 53 -18.81 1.60 12.08
C ILE A 53 -18.78 1.01 13.50
N GLU A 54 -19.74 0.13 13.82
CA GLU A 54 -19.81 -0.56 15.12
C GLU A 54 -18.60 -1.45 15.39
N LYS A 55 -17.98 -2.00 14.33
CA LYS A 55 -16.73 -2.78 14.41
C LYS A 55 -15.65 -2.19 13.51
N ARG A 56 -14.63 -1.61 14.13
CA ARG A 56 -13.40 -1.15 13.46
C ARG A 56 -12.53 -2.36 13.10
N ILE A 57 -12.89 -3.05 12.02
CA ILE A 57 -12.16 -4.21 11.48
C ILE A 57 -10.97 -3.70 10.68
N PHE A 58 -9.77 -4.19 10.99
CA PHE A 58 -8.53 -3.75 10.36
C PHE A 58 -8.48 -4.12 8.87
N GLU A 59 -9.01 -5.27 8.48
CA GLU A 59 -9.07 -5.68 7.07
C GLU A 59 -9.87 -4.68 6.22
N TRP A 60 -11.03 -4.24 6.70
CA TRP A 60 -11.84 -3.24 6.01
C TRP A 60 -11.14 -1.88 5.93
N PHE A 61 -10.48 -1.48 7.02
CA PHE A 61 -9.65 -0.28 7.05
C PHE A 61 -8.52 -0.35 6.02
N ALA A 62 -7.78 -1.47 5.98
CA ALA A 62 -6.70 -1.72 5.05
C ALA A 62 -7.19 -1.70 3.59
N HIS A 63 -8.36 -2.27 3.31
CA HIS A 63 -8.97 -2.19 1.99
C HIS A 63 -9.31 -0.75 1.56
N LYS A 64 -9.82 0.08 2.49
CA LYS A 64 -10.09 1.50 2.22
C LYS A 64 -8.81 2.31 2.00
N MET A 65 -7.78 2.03 2.80
CA MET A 65 -6.44 2.59 2.62
C MET A 65 -5.88 2.26 1.24
N GLU A 66 -5.96 0.98 0.85
CA GLU A 66 -5.52 0.51 -0.44
C GLU A 66 -6.29 1.19 -1.57
N THR A 67 -7.62 1.27 -1.49
CA THR A 67 -8.44 1.95 -2.51
C THR A 67 -8.09 3.45 -2.63
N ARG A 68 -7.84 4.13 -1.52
CA ARG A 68 -7.61 5.58 -1.50
C ARG A 68 -6.18 5.97 -1.90
N PHE A 69 -5.20 5.16 -1.51
CA PHE A 69 -3.78 5.52 -1.61
C PHE A 69 -2.97 4.64 -2.56
N LYS A 70 -3.50 3.49 -2.98
CA LYS A 70 -2.95 2.70 -4.09
C LYS A 70 -3.31 3.39 -5.40
N ASN A 71 -2.29 3.62 -6.22
CA ASN A 71 -2.47 4.29 -7.49
C ASN A 71 -2.88 3.29 -8.57
N VAL A 72 -4.18 3.16 -8.85
CA VAL A 72 -4.72 2.31 -9.93
C VAL A 72 -4.12 2.68 -11.30
N HIS A 73 -3.73 3.94 -11.50
CA HIS A 73 -3.06 4.37 -12.74
C HIS A 73 -1.62 3.89 -12.85
N GLU A 74 -0.88 3.74 -11.74
CA GLU A 74 0.48 3.14 -11.77
C GLU A 74 0.40 1.64 -12.03
N GLN A 75 -0.64 0.94 -11.53
CA GLN A 75 -0.86 -0.45 -11.90
C GLN A 75 -1.20 -0.60 -13.38
N LEU A 76 -2.09 0.24 -13.91
CA LEU A 76 -2.41 0.25 -15.34
C LEU A 76 -1.20 0.63 -16.19
N ALA A 77 -0.40 1.60 -15.75
CA ALA A 77 0.84 1.98 -16.42
C ALA A 77 1.84 0.81 -16.40
N ALA A 78 2.09 0.20 -15.25
CA ALA A 78 2.99 -0.96 -15.13
C ALA A 78 2.51 -2.15 -15.99
N ARG A 79 1.19 -2.39 -16.08
CA ARG A 79 0.61 -3.40 -16.97
C ARG A 79 0.86 -3.08 -18.44
N ASN A 80 0.68 -1.81 -18.84
CA ASN A 80 0.97 -1.35 -20.20
C ASN A 80 2.48 -1.44 -20.50
N ASP A 81 3.32 -1.06 -19.54
CA ASP A 81 4.78 -1.08 -19.66
C ASP A 81 5.29 -2.52 -19.81
N ILE A 82 4.73 -3.49 -19.07
CA ILE A 82 4.98 -4.92 -19.29
C ILE A 82 4.64 -5.34 -20.73
N MET A 83 3.49 -4.90 -21.24
CA MET A 83 3.01 -5.29 -22.57
C MET A 83 3.93 -4.80 -23.70
N ILE A 84 4.58 -3.65 -23.50
CA ILE A 84 5.51 -3.07 -24.48
C ILE A 84 6.99 -3.33 -24.14
N LEU A 85 7.28 -4.02 -23.04
CA LEU A 85 8.64 -4.24 -22.55
C LEU A 85 9.43 -5.09 -23.55
N ARG A 86 10.60 -4.60 -23.98
CA ARG A 86 11.52 -5.31 -24.87
C ARG A 86 12.91 -5.33 -24.25
N GLN A 87 13.66 -6.42 -24.42
CA GLN A 87 15.02 -6.56 -23.90
C GLN A 87 15.97 -5.47 -24.44
N GLY A 88 15.87 -5.14 -25.74
CA GLY A 88 16.71 -4.13 -26.36
C GLY A 88 18.20 -4.43 -26.22
N LYS A 89 18.95 -3.50 -25.62
CA LYS A 89 20.40 -3.62 -25.36
C LYS A 89 20.72 -4.13 -23.94
N ASN A 90 19.71 -4.46 -23.12
CA ASN A 90 19.93 -4.92 -21.76
C ASN A 90 20.42 -6.38 -21.76
N THR A 91 21.25 -6.70 -20.76
CA THR A 91 21.56 -8.10 -20.43
C THR A 91 20.27 -8.80 -19.99
N ALA A 92 20.23 -10.13 -20.13
CA ALA A 92 19.07 -10.91 -19.71
C ALA A 92 18.70 -10.66 -18.24
N GLU A 93 19.70 -10.62 -17.36
CA GLU A 93 19.53 -10.35 -15.92
C GLU A 93 18.86 -9.00 -15.66
N LYS A 94 19.38 -7.91 -16.25
CA LYS A 94 18.78 -6.57 -16.08
C LYS A 94 17.37 -6.47 -16.64
N HIS A 95 17.09 -7.21 -17.71
CA HIS A 95 15.74 -7.27 -18.27
C HIS A 95 14.77 -8.02 -17.34
N PHE A 96 15.21 -9.13 -16.75
CA PHE A 96 14.42 -9.89 -15.78
C PHE A 96 14.17 -9.11 -14.49
N GLU A 97 15.18 -8.43 -13.95
CA GLU A 97 15.03 -7.56 -12.77
C GLU A 97 13.96 -6.50 -13.01
N HIS A 98 14.04 -5.79 -14.14
CA HIS A 98 13.08 -4.76 -14.50
C HIS A 98 11.65 -5.31 -14.74
N PHE A 99 11.55 -6.49 -15.37
CA PHE A 99 10.27 -7.16 -15.55
C PHE A 99 9.63 -7.55 -14.21
N GLU A 100 10.40 -8.08 -13.27
CA GLU A 100 9.90 -8.46 -11.94
C GLU A 100 9.50 -7.24 -11.10
N GLU A 101 10.20 -6.11 -11.22
CA GLU A 101 9.77 -4.84 -10.64
C GLU A 101 8.39 -4.42 -11.17
N LEU A 102 8.22 -4.40 -12.50
CA LEU A 102 6.95 -4.06 -13.13
C LEU A 102 5.83 -5.02 -12.73
N ARG A 103 6.11 -6.32 -12.58
CA ARG A 103 5.11 -7.31 -12.11
C ARG A 103 4.63 -7.04 -10.68
N ARG A 104 5.54 -6.64 -9.79
CA ARG A 104 5.18 -6.23 -8.42
C ARG A 104 4.33 -4.96 -8.44
N GLU A 105 4.65 -4.00 -9.29
CA GLU A 105 3.91 -2.75 -9.45
C GLU A 105 2.52 -2.96 -10.09
N ALA A 106 2.41 -3.88 -11.06
CA ALA A 106 1.17 -4.29 -11.69
C ALA A 106 0.26 -5.17 -10.80
N ASN A 107 0.77 -5.60 -9.64
CA ASN A 107 0.11 -6.50 -8.69
C ASN A 107 -0.23 -7.86 -9.34
N TYR A 108 0.73 -8.43 -10.09
CA TYR A 108 0.69 -9.79 -10.64
C TYR A 108 1.37 -10.83 -9.74
N LEU A 109 1.75 -10.43 -8.52
CA LEU A 109 2.42 -11.22 -7.49
C LEU A 109 1.78 -10.92 -6.13
#